data_AF-A0A1G1NLH4-F1
#
_entry.id   AF-A0A1G1NLH4-F1
#
_cell.length_a   1.000
_cell.length_b   1.000
_cell.length_c   1.000
_cell.angle_alpha   90.00
_cell.angle_beta   90.00
_cell.angle_gamma   90.00
#
_symmetry.space_group_name_H-M   'P 1'
#
loop_
_entity.id
_entity.type
_entity.pdbx_description
1 polymer ?
#
loop_
_entity_poly.entity_id
_entity_poly.type
_entity_poly.pdbx_seq_one_letter_code
_entity_poly.pdbx_strand_id
1 'polypeptide(L)'
;MGYLHYSTIGALVPDLVKKIMPHAGRLFGVAQIDEETKKRVKNLQYPKHYSALYALWMTVLIGAGLAPLFVVPFWGFINFPEKGLFLFVLLGILNTIGALALFNGLIDAVFWQMSSPHFRDYVRFCQIKSGTGYVIEQQIAAMIKIGAIYYLVLLSVMFFLLR
;
A
#
# COMPACT_ATOMS: atom_id res chain seq x y z
N MET A 1 -3.14 -17.76 -27.55
CA MET A 1 -3.24 -16.50 -26.79
C MET A 1 -3.06 -16.79 -25.30
N GLY A 2 -1.82 -17.01 -24.88
CA GLY A 2 -1.42 -17.20 -23.48
C GLY A 2 -0.22 -16.30 -23.20
N TYR A 3 0.22 -16.21 -21.94
CA TYR A 3 1.44 -15.50 -21.47
C TYR A 3 1.29 -14.09 -20.87
N LEU A 4 0.15 -13.76 -20.25
CA LEU A 4 0.10 -12.65 -19.26
C LEU A 4 -0.50 -13.07 -17.91
N HIS A 5 -0.59 -14.38 -17.64
CA HIS A 5 -1.22 -14.88 -16.42
C HIS A 5 -0.30 -14.95 -15.19
N TYR A 6 1.00 -14.68 -15.36
CA TYR A 6 2.01 -14.75 -14.30
C TYR A 6 2.99 -13.57 -14.43
N SER A 7 2.58 -12.36 -14.04
CA SER A 7 3.57 -11.34 -13.70
C SER A 7 4.16 -11.71 -12.33
N THR A 8 5.35 -12.28 -12.40
CA THR A 8 6.10 -13.02 -11.38
C THR A 8 6.58 -12.20 -10.17
N ILE A 9 6.04 -10.99 -9.96
CA ILE A 9 6.20 -10.22 -8.73
C ILE A 9 4.96 -10.41 -7.81
N GLY A 10 3.84 -10.86 -8.37
CA GLY A 10 2.58 -11.12 -7.68
C GLY A 10 2.39 -12.55 -7.15
N ALA A 11 3.45 -13.34 -6.92
CA ALA A 11 3.35 -14.70 -6.38
C ALA A 11 3.87 -14.83 -4.95
N LEU A 12 4.97 -14.15 -4.60
CA LEU A 12 5.50 -14.17 -3.22
C LEU A 12 4.73 -13.23 -2.28
N VAL A 13 4.35 -12.04 -2.77
CA VAL A 13 3.63 -11.05 -1.97
C VAL A 13 2.24 -11.52 -1.56
N PRO A 14 1.37 -12.06 -2.43
CA PRO A 14 0.03 -12.44 -2.00
C PRO A 14 0.01 -13.62 -1.04
N ASP A 15 0.90 -14.60 -1.14
CA ASP A 15 0.88 -15.73 -0.20
C ASP A 15 1.46 -15.36 1.18
N LEU A 16 2.49 -14.51 1.21
CA LEU A 16 2.99 -13.95 2.48
C LEU A 16 1.94 -13.03 3.10
N VAL A 17 1.31 -12.15 2.30
CA VAL A 17 0.23 -11.25 2.72
C VAL A 17 -1.00 -12.05 3.16
N LYS A 18 -1.41 -13.11 2.46
CA LYS A 18 -2.51 -14.00 2.89
C LYS A 18 -2.22 -14.71 4.20
N LYS A 19 -0.96 -15.06 4.50
CA LYS A 19 -0.59 -15.67 5.77
C LYS A 19 -0.52 -14.64 6.91
N ILE A 20 0.00 -13.44 6.63
CA ILE A 20 0.19 -12.40 7.65
C ILE A 20 -1.11 -11.65 7.93
N MET A 21 -1.96 -11.40 6.93
CA MET A 21 -3.14 -10.55 7.10
C MET A 21 -4.22 -11.07 8.03
N PRO A 22 -4.50 -12.38 8.18
CA PRO A 22 -5.43 -12.84 9.22
C PRO A 22 -4.96 -12.46 10.62
N HIS A 23 -3.65 -12.49 10.84
CA HIS A 23 -3.04 -12.10 12.11
C HIS A 23 -2.95 -10.57 12.23
N ALA A 24 -2.50 -9.88 11.19
CA ALA A 24 -2.42 -8.41 11.17
C ALA A 24 -3.81 -7.76 11.24
N GLY A 25 -4.81 -8.32 10.57
CA GLY A 25 -6.21 -7.87 10.63
C GLY A 25 -6.76 -7.99 12.05
N ARG A 26 -6.47 -9.08 12.78
CA ARG A 26 -6.82 -9.17 14.21
C ARG A 26 -6.04 -8.17 15.07
N LEU A 27 -4.74 -8.01 14.83
CA LEU A 27 -3.87 -7.08 15.58
C LEU A 27 -4.28 -5.61 15.41
N PHE A 28 -4.74 -5.23 14.22
CA PHE A 28 -5.12 -3.86 13.90
C PHE A 28 -6.65 -3.63 13.88
N GLY A 29 -7.43 -4.62 14.32
CA GLY A 29 -8.90 -4.50 14.43
C GLY A 29 -9.61 -4.36 13.08
N VAL A 30 -9.05 -4.90 12.01
CA VAL A 30 -9.63 -4.88 10.67
C VAL A 30 -10.57 -6.08 10.49
N ALA A 31 -11.86 -5.80 10.35
CA ALA A 31 -12.89 -6.79 10.09
C ALA A 31 -12.83 -7.32 8.65
N GLN A 32 -13.18 -8.59 8.50
CA GLN A 32 -13.44 -9.15 7.18
C GLN A 32 -14.70 -8.55 6.58
N ILE A 33 -14.77 -8.48 5.25
CA ILE A 33 -16.01 -8.12 4.54
C ILE A 33 -17.07 -9.17 4.90
N ASP A 34 -18.29 -8.72 5.17
CA ASP A 34 -19.40 -9.58 5.54
C ASP A 34 -19.86 -10.47 4.37
N GLU A 35 -20.54 -11.56 4.68
CA GLU A 35 -20.98 -12.54 3.67
C GLU A 35 -22.03 -11.98 2.70
N GLU A 36 -22.83 -11.00 3.12
CA GLU A 36 -23.83 -10.37 2.28
C GLU A 36 -23.15 -9.52 1.19
N THR A 37 -22.21 -8.66 1.57
CA THR A 37 -21.37 -7.88 0.67
C THR A 37 -20.56 -8.78 -0.25
N LYS A 38 -19.97 -9.89 0.25
CA LYS A 38 -19.26 -10.86 -0.60
C LYS A 38 -20.16 -11.45 -1.69
N LYS A 39 -21.39 -11.83 -1.34
CA LYS A 39 -22.37 -12.37 -2.31
C LYS A 39 -22.80 -11.31 -3.31
N ARG A 40 -23.14 -10.11 -2.83
CA ARG A 40 -23.54 -8.98 -3.69
C ARG A 40 -22.47 -8.68 -4.73
N VAL A 41 -21.23 -8.48 -4.28
CA VAL A 41 -20.08 -8.09 -5.09
C VAL A 41 -19.68 -9.19 -6.10
N LYS A 42 -19.83 -10.47 -5.74
CA LYS A 42 -19.58 -11.58 -6.68
C LYS A 42 -20.61 -11.70 -7.80
N ASN A 43 -21.85 -11.24 -7.56
CA ASN A 43 -22.95 -11.37 -8.51
C ASN A 43 -23.04 -10.19 -9.50
N LEU A 44 -22.27 -9.13 -9.29
CA LEU A 44 -22.24 -7.96 -10.18
C LEU A 44 -21.38 -8.23 -11.41
N GLN A 45 -21.83 -7.69 -12.56
CA GLN A 45 -21.01 -7.60 -13.76
C GLN A 45 -20.26 -6.27 -13.79
N TYR A 46 -18.95 -6.35 -13.98
CA TYR A 46 -18.08 -5.17 -13.97
C TYR A 46 -17.61 -4.81 -15.39
N PRO A 47 -17.61 -3.52 -15.77
CA PRO A 47 -17.04 -3.08 -17.03
C PRO A 47 -15.57 -3.45 -17.15
N LYS A 48 -15.12 -3.80 -18.36
CA LYS A 48 -13.71 -4.18 -18.61
C LYS A 48 -12.71 -3.08 -18.24
N HIS A 49 -13.08 -1.80 -18.37
CA HIS A 49 -12.18 -0.69 -18.04
C HIS A 49 -11.89 -0.57 -16.54
N TYR A 50 -12.68 -1.18 -15.65
CA TYR A 50 -12.40 -1.17 -14.21
C TYR A 50 -11.11 -1.90 -13.87
N SER A 51 -10.71 -2.94 -14.62
CA SER A 51 -9.43 -3.59 -14.40
C SER A 51 -8.25 -2.67 -14.69
N ALA A 52 -8.36 -1.82 -15.72
CA ALA A 52 -7.34 -0.83 -16.05
C ALA A 52 -7.26 0.26 -14.98
N LEU A 53 -8.41 0.76 -14.50
CA LEU A 53 -8.45 1.73 -13.41
C LEU A 53 -7.85 1.16 -12.11
N TYR A 54 -8.16 -0.10 -11.78
CA TYR A 54 -7.59 -0.75 -10.60
C TYR A 54 -6.08 -0.98 -10.75
N ALA A 55 -5.60 -1.37 -11.94
CA ALA A 55 -4.17 -1.48 -12.20
C ALA A 55 -3.46 -0.12 -12.07
N LEU A 56 -4.08 0.96 -12.54
CA LEU A 56 -3.56 2.32 -12.39
C LEU A 56 -3.50 2.73 -10.91
N TRP A 57 -4.56 2.46 -10.15
CA TRP A 57 -4.60 2.68 -8.70
C TRP A 57 -3.41 2.01 -8.02
N MET A 58 -3.22 0.71 -8.26
CA MET A 58 -2.12 -0.04 -7.66
C MET A 58 -0.75 0.48 -8.12
N THR A 59 -0.62 0.88 -9.39
CA THR A 59 0.63 1.45 -9.93
C THR A 59 0.98 2.75 -9.23
N VAL A 60 0.01 3.63 -8.99
CA VAL A 60 0.22 4.88 -8.25
C VAL A 60 0.65 4.59 -6.81
N LEU A 61 0.00 3.66 -6.12
CA LEU A 61 0.38 3.29 -4.75
C LEU A 61 1.81 2.70 -4.68
N ILE A 62 2.18 1.83 -5.63
CA ILE A 62 3.53 1.27 -5.67
C ILE A 62 4.56 2.37 -5.98
N GLY A 63 4.30 3.20 -7.00
CA GLY A 63 5.20 4.29 -7.37
C GLY A 63 5.40 5.31 -6.26
N ALA A 64 4.31 5.73 -5.62
CA ALA A 64 4.34 6.67 -4.50
C ALA A 64 5.13 6.13 -3.30
N GLY A 65 4.93 4.87 -2.92
CA GLY A 65 5.65 4.24 -1.83
C GLY A 65 7.14 4.04 -2.10
N LEU A 66 7.54 3.86 -3.36
CA LEU A 66 8.95 3.69 -3.76
C LEU A 66 9.68 5.01 -4.02
N ALA A 67 8.97 6.13 -4.18
CA ALA A 67 9.57 7.43 -4.45
C ALA A 67 10.70 7.84 -3.47
N PRO A 68 10.61 7.58 -2.14
CA PRO A 68 11.67 7.95 -1.21
C PRO A 68 13.02 7.26 -1.47
N LEU A 69 13.05 6.09 -2.13
CA LEU A 69 14.31 5.45 -2.53
C LEU A 69 15.16 6.32 -3.46
N PHE A 70 14.52 7.21 -4.22
CA PHE A 70 15.20 8.09 -5.17
C PHE A 70 15.35 9.50 -4.61
N VAL A 71 14.30 10.00 -3.96
CA VAL A 71 14.27 11.38 -3.45
C VAL A 71 15.21 11.56 -2.26
N VAL A 72 15.24 10.61 -1.32
CA VAL A 72 16.03 10.76 -0.08
C VAL A 72 17.54 10.75 -0.35
N PRO A 73 18.11 9.85 -1.19
CA PRO A 73 19.52 9.92 -1.55
C PRO A 73 19.91 11.21 -2.25
N PHE A 74 19.10 11.64 -3.23
CA PHE A 74 19.36 12.84 -3.99
C PHE A 74 19.31 14.10 -3.11
N TRP A 75 18.24 14.26 -2.33
CA TRP A 75 18.06 15.42 -1.47
C TRP A 75 19.04 15.43 -0.29
N GLY A 76 19.31 14.26 0.29
CA GLY A 76 20.29 14.10 1.36
C GLY A 76 21.69 14.52 0.92
N PHE A 77 22.14 14.06 -0.26
CA PHE A 77 23.46 14.41 -0.80
C PHE A 77 23.61 15.92 -1.07
N ILE A 78 22.54 16.59 -1.51
CA ILE A 78 22.57 18.04 -1.76
C ILE A 78 22.70 18.85 -0.46
N ASN A 79 22.01 18.43 0.61
CA ASN A 79 21.92 19.21 1.85
C ASN A 79 22.97 18.83 2.90
N PHE A 80 23.54 17.63 2.81
CA PHE A 80 24.51 17.09 3.77
C PHE A 80 25.66 16.38 3.02
N PRO A 81 26.38 17.08 2.12
CA PRO A 81 27.38 16.48 1.23
C PRO A 81 28.55 15.81 1.99
N GLU A 82 28.79 16.21 3.24
CA GLU A 82 29.79 15.62 4.12
C GLU A 82 29.42 14.22 4.64
N LYS A 83 28.14 13.84 4.56
CA LYS A 83 27.70 12.49 4.94
C LYS A 83 27.79 11.56 3.72
N GLY A 84 28.21 10.31 3.94
CA GLY A 84 28.37 9.34 2.87
C GLY A 84 27.06 8.96 2.18
N LEU A 85 27.08 8.79 0.85
CA LEU A 85 25.93 8.38 0.04
C LEU A 85 25.18 7.15 0.60
N PHE A 86 25.93 6.20 1.16
CA PHE A 86 25.38 5.00 1.79
C PHE A 86 24.36 5.32 2.89
N LEU A 87 24.61 6.34 3.72
CA LEU A 87 23.68 6.76 4.77
C LEU A 87 22.34 7.19 4.17
N PHE A 88 22.36 7.97 3.09
CA PHE A 88 21.12 8.44 2.47
C PHE A 88 20.36 7.33 1.74
N VAL A 89 21.06 6.37 1.13
CA VAL A 89 20.43 5.17 0.58
C VAL A 89 19.73 4.38 1.68
N LEU A 90 20.38 4.19 2.83
CA LEU A 90 19.77 3.52 3.99
C LEU A 90 18.54 4.30 4.49
N LEU A 91 18.64 5.62 4.64
CA LEU A 91 17.52 6.46 5.04
C LEU A 91 16.37 6.42 4.03
N GLY A 92 16.67 6.31 2.72
CA GLY A 92 15.68 6.13 1.66
C GLY A 92 14.93 4.80 1.79
N ILE A 93 15.65 3.70 2.04
CA ILE A 93 15.05 2.37 2.27
C ILE A 93 14.11 2.40 3.49
N LEU A 94 14.56 3.00 4.60
CA LEU A 94 13.73 3.14 5.80
C LEU A 94 12.51 4.02 5.52
N ASN A 95 12.70 5.17 4.87
CA ASN A 95 11.58 6.03 4.50
C ASN A 95 10.56 5.33 3.62
N THR A 96 10.99 4.47 2.69
CA THR A 96 10.09 3.71 1.84
C THR A 96 9.17 2.77 2.63
N ILE A 97 9.66 2.15 3.71
CA ILE A 97 8.79 1.34 4.60
C ILE A 97 7.68 2.21 5.19
N GLY A 98 8.03 3.41 5.69
CA GLY A 98 7.07 4.36 6.22
C GLY A 98 6.09 4.89 5.17
N ALA A 99 6.58 5.24 3.99
CA ALA A 99 5.79 5.79 2.89
C ALA A 99 4.80 4.74 2.35
N LEU A 100 5.22 3.48 2.23
CA LEU A 100 4.34 2.37 1.85
C LEU A 100 3.17 2.16 2.82
N ALA A 101 3.29 2.63 4.07
CA ALA A 101 2.21 2.62 5.04
C ALA A 101 1.44 3.95 5.05
N LEU A 102 2.09 5.05 5.47
CA LEU A 102 1.43 6.34 5.69
C LEU A 102 0.99 7.00 4.39
N PHE A 103 1.92 7.21 3.46
CA PHE A 103 1.66 7.96 2.23
C PHE A 103 0.71 7.20 1.32
N ASN A 104 0.92 5.88 1.19
CA ASN A 104 -0.02 5.02 0.48
C ASN A 104 -1.39 4.98 1.16
N GLY A 105 -1.48 4.90 2.49
CA GLY A 105 -2.77 4.97 3.19
C GLY A 105 -3.52 6.27 2.91
N LEU A 106 -2.81 7.41 2.86
CA LEU A 106 -3.41 8.71 2.51
C LEU A 106 -3.89 8.76 1.05
N ILE A 107 -3.08 8.29 0.10
CA ILE A 107 -3.48 8.21 -1.32
C ILE A 107 -4.68 7.27 -1.49
N ASP A 108 -4.64 6.12 -0.83
CA ASP A 108 -5.71 5.12 -0.87
C ASP A 108 -7.01 5.68 -0.28
N ALA A 109 -6.94 6.50 0.78
CA ALA A 109 -8.08 7.24 1.32
C ALA A 109 -8.68 8.21 0.28
N VAL A 110 -7.84 8.98 -0.43
CA VAL A 110 -8.30 9.93 -1.45
C VAL A 110 -8.94 9.19 -2.62
N PHE A 111 -8.28 8.15 -3.14
CA PHE A 111 -8.82 7.34 -4.23
C PHE A 111 -10.11 6.65 -3.82
N TRP A 112 -10.21 6.14 -2.59
CA TRP A 112 -11.43 5.58 -2.07
C TRP A 112 -12.56 6.60 -2.06
N GLN A 113 -12.34 7.79 -1.49
CA GLN A 113 -13.35 8.85 -1.43
C GLN A 113 -13.80 9.34 -2.81
N MET A 114 -12.87 9.47 -3.77
CA MET A 114 -13.19 9.92 -5.13
C MET A 114 -13.82 8.84 -6.01
N SER A 115 -13.66 7.56 -5.65
CA SER A 115 -14.18 6.45 -6.44
C SER A 115 -15.70 6.34 -6.38
N SER A 116 -16.30 5.99 -7.52
CA SER A 116 -17.74 5.72 -7.59
C SER A 116 -18.12 4.45 -6.79
N PRO A 117 -19.37 4.33 -6.30
CA PRO A 117 -19.81 3.13 -5.57
C PRO A 117 -19.62 1.83 -6.35
N HIS A 118 -19.89 1.84 -7.66
CA HIS A 118 -19.70 0.67 -8.53
C HIS A 118 -18.24 0.27 -8.67
N PHE A 119 -17.32 1.24 -8.75
CA PHE A 119 -15.89 0.96 -8.81
C PHE A 119 -15.35 0.48 -7.46
N ARG A 120 -15.84 1.03 -6.33
CA ARG A 120 -15.52 0.53 -4.99
C ARG A 120 -15.94 -0.93 -4.81
N ASP A 121 -17.09 -1.33 -5.33
CA ASP A 121 -17.51 -2.73 -5.33
C ASP A 121 -16.58 -3.60 -6.18
N TYR A 122 -16.08 -3.09 -7.31
CA TYR A 122 -15.05 -3.80 -8.08
C TYR A 122 -13.73 -3.97 -7.32
N VAL A 123 -13.29 -2.94 -6.60
CA VAL A 123 -12.10 -3.04 -5.73
C VAL A 123 -12.31 -4.13 -4.68
N ARG A 124 -13.47 -4.15 -4.01
CA ARG A 124 -13.84 -5.21 -3.05
C ARG A 124 -13.87 -6.59 -3.71
N PHE A 125 -14.38 -6.69 -4.94
CA PHE A 125 -14.37 -7.94 -5.71
C PHE A 125 -12.93 -8.45 -5.90
N CYS A 126 -12.02 -7.59 -6.33
CA CYS A 126 -10.60 -7.91 -6.47
C CYS A 126 -9.98 -8.35 -5.15
N GLN A 127 -10.26 -7.63 -4.05
CA GLN A 127 -9.76 -7.98 -2.71
C GLN A 127 -10.28 -9.34 -2.22
N ILE A 128 -11.56 -9.66 -2.45
CA ILE A 128 -12.11 -10.98 -2.08
C ILE A 128 -11.41 -12.07 -2.90
N LYS A 129 -11.22 -11.84 -4.20
CA LYS A 129 -10.57 -12.80 -5.12
C LYS A 129 -9.10 -13.03 -4.77
N SER A 130 -8.37 -12.02 -4.29
CA SER A 130 -6.97 -12.12 -3.87
C SER A 130 -6.79 -12.73 -2.47
N GLY A 131 -7.88 -12.98 -1.73
CA GLY A 131 -7.82 -13.42 -0.33
C GLY A 131 -7.56 -12.28 0.66
N THR A 132 -7.72 -11.02 0.22
CA THR A 132 -7.54 -9.81 1.02
C THR A 132 -8.85 -9.10 1.35
N GLY A 133 -9.97 -9.82 1.40
CA GLY A 133 -11.33 -9.28 1.58
C GLY A 133 -11.62 -8.78 3.00
N TYR A 134 -10.98 -7.68 3.38
CA TYR A 134 -11.23 -6.93 4.62
C TYR A 134 -11.85 -5.57 4.30
N VAL A 135 -12.45 -4.94 5.31
CA VAL A 135 -13.06 -3.61 5.16
C VAL A 135 -11.96 -2.59 4.84
N ILE A 136 -11.97 -2.05 3.62
CA ILE A 136 -10.88 -1.23 3.10
C ILE A 136 -10.72 0.07 3.90
N GLU A 137 -11.80 0.66 4.39
CA GLU A 137 -11.76 1.87 5.22
C GLU A 137 -10.95 1.63 6.51
N GLN A 138 -11.09 0.42 7.08
CA GLN A 138 -10.33 0.02 8.26
C GLN A 138 -8.87 -0.31 7.91
N GLN A 139 -8.62 -0.89 6.75
CA GLN A 139 -7.25 -1.12 6.25
C GLN A 139 -6.51 0.21 6.04
N ILE A 140 -7.15 1.17 5.39
CA ILE A 140 -6.63 2.53 5.18
C ILE A 140 -6.28 3.18 6.53
N ALA A 141 -7.23 3.16 7.48
CA ALA A 141 -7.00 3.72 8.81
C ALA A 141 -5.86 3.02 9.56
N ALA A 142 -5.75 1.69 9.46
CA ALA A 142 -4.66 0.93 10.06
C ALA A 142 -3.31 1.29 9.42
N MET A 143 -3.22 1.38 8.08
CA MET A 143 -2.00 1.78 7.37
C MET A 143 -1.52 3.17 7.77
N ILE A 144 -2.44 4.13 7.87
CA ILE A 144 -2.12 5.49 8.33
C ILE A 144 -1.58 5.46 9.77
N LYS A 145 -2.23 4.74 10.69
CA LYS A 145 -1.76 4.63 12.09
C LYS A 145 -0.38 4.01 12.19
N ILE A 146 -0.16 2.88 11.53
CA ILE A 146 1.14 2.18 11.50
C ILE A 146 2.21 3.11 10.95
N GLY A 147 1.93 3.76 9.83
CA GLY A 147 2.85 4.67 9.19
C GLY A 147 3.17 5.90 10.05
N ALA A 148 2.18 6.48 10.74
CA ALA A 148 2.39 7.59 11.66
C ALA A 148 3.29 7.21 12.85
N ILE A 149 3.05 6.06 13.47
CA ILE A 149 3.90 5.54 14.56
C ILE A 149 5.31 5.27 14.03
N TYR A 150 5.44 4.65 12.86
CA TYR A 150 6.72 4.39 12.22
C TYR A 150 7.52 5.67 11.99
N TYR A 151 6.90 6.69 11.41
CA TYR A 151 7.56 7.96 11.14
C TYR A 151 7.93 8.72 12.41
N LEU A 152 7.12 8.64 13.47
CA LEU A 152 7.47 9.25 14.76
C LEU A 152 8.77 8.69 15.32
N VAL A 153 8.95 7.37 15.26
CA VAL A 153 10.20 6.70 15.69
C VAL A 153 11.35 6.98 14.72
N LEU A 154 11.10 6.89 13.40
CA LEU A 154 12.12 7.09 12.38
C LEU A 154 12.67 8.51 12.40
N LEU A 155 11.83 9.53 12.65
CA LEU A 155 12.24 10.93 12.65
C LEU A 155 13.26 11.21 13.77
N SER A 156 13.11 10.58 14.94
CA SER A 156 14.11 10.61 16.01
C SER A 156 15.45 10.00 15.58
N VAL A 157 15.41 8.86 14.88
CA VAL A 157 16.62 8.20 14.35
C VAL A 157 17.29 9.05 13.27
N MET A 158 16.51 9.60 12.34
CA MET A 158 17.01 10.47 11.28
C MET A 158 17.70 11.71 11.84
N PHE A 159 17.08 12.35 12.85
CA PHE A 159 17.68 13.50 13.52
C PHE A 159 19.04 13.16 14.15
N PHE A 160 19.14 12.01 14.82
CA PHE A 160 20.41 11.56 15.41
C PHE A 160 21.49 11.28 14.35
N LEU A 161 21.13 10.64 13.22
CA LEU A 161 22.09 10.26 12.17
C LEU A 161 22.55 11.44 11.31
N LEU A 162 21.72 12.46 11.15
CA LEU A 162 22.00 13.65 10.32
C LEU A 162 22.65 14.79 11.10
N ARG A 163 22.60 14.78 12.44
CA ARG A 163 23.40 15.66 13.29
C ARG A 163 24.89 15.30 13.26
#